data_AF-F9EF63-F1
#
_entry.id   AF-F9EF63-F1
#
_cell.length_a   1.000
_cell.length_b   1.000
_cell.length_c   1.000
_cell.angle_alpha   90.00
_cell.angle_beta   90.00
_cell.angle_gamma   90.00
#
_symmetry.space_group_name_H-M   'P 1'
#
loop_
_entity.id
_entity.type
_entity.pdbx_description
1 polymer ?
#
loop_
_entity_poly.entity_id
_entity_poly.type
_entity_poly.pdbx_seq_one_letter_code
_entity_poly.pdbx_strand_id
1 'polypeptide(L)'
;MSKAVNASDPKYSKLTIGVCPDQWGVWFPDDSKQMEPRRAWREMAEAGFEVIETGPYGYFPTDPEELQKWCDEYGVRVVAGTGWGVLHKQEAWETTLESFRAIAETHAAVGAEYIVHLPPALPRRQDLGVDR
;
A
#
# COMPACT_ATOMS: atom_id res chain seq x y z
N MET A 1 6.48 -24.07 2.30
CA MET A 1 7.38 -23.07 1.68
C MET A 1 6.52 -21.94 1.15
N SER A 2 6.96 -20.69 1.26
CA SER A 2 6.20 -19.54 0.75
C SER A 2 6.05 -19.62 -0.77
N LYS A 3 4.87 -19.24 -1.29
CA LYS A 3 4.60 -19.10 -2.73
C LYS A 3 5.23 -17.83 -3.32
N ALA A 4 5.61 -16.88 -2.48
CA ALA A 4 6.17 -15.59 -2.91
C ALA A 4 7.66 -15.66 -3.32
N VAL A 5 8.36 -16.77 -3.04
CA VAL A 5 9.81 -16.91 -3.27
C VAL A 5 10.11 -18.19 -4.05
N ASN A 6 10.90 -18.09 -5.12
CA ASN A 6 11.45 -19.27 -5.80
C ASN A 6 12.70 -19.75 -5.06
N ALA A 7 12.49 -20.65 -4.08
CA ALA A 7 13.58 -21.22 -3.28
C ALA A 7 14.41 -22.28 -4.04
N SER A 8 13.92 -22.78 -5.18
CA SER A 8 14.58 -23.85 -5.94
C SER A 8 15.67 -23.36 -6.90
N ASP A 9 15.58 -22.10 -7.35
CA ASP A 9 16.59 -21.46 -8.19
C ASP A 9 17.43 -20.48 -7.34
N PRO A 10 18.72 -20.77 -7.08
CA PRO A 10 19.60 -19.88 -6.32
C PRO A 10 19.62 -18.44 -6.84
N LYS A 11 19.43 -18.23 -8.15
CA LYS A 11 19.39 -16.91 -8.78
C LYS A 11 18.23 -16.05 -8.25
N TYR A 12 17.09 -16.66 -7.93
CA TYR A 12 15.86 -15.97 -7.53
C TYR A 12 15.50 -16.18 -6.05
N SER A 13 16.24 -17.01 -5.33
CA SER A 13 16.01 -17.37 -3.92
C SER A 13 15.94 -16.21 -2.92
N LYS A 14 16.41 -15.01 -3.31
CA LYS A 14 16.37 -13.79 -2.50
C LYS A 14 15.26 -12.81 -2.91
N LEU A 15 14.54 -13.09 -4.00
CA LEU A 15 13.47 -12.23 -4.49
C LEU A 15 12.13 -12.69 -3.91
N THR A 16 11.37 -11.72 -3.40
CA THR A 16 9.99 -11.91 -2.96
C THR A 16 9.06 -11.17 -3.91
N ILE A 17 8.03 -11.85 -4.40
CA ILE A 17 7.01 -11.26 -5.24
C ILE A 17 5.78 -10.92 -4.39
N GLY A 18 5.34 -9.67 -4.49
CA GLY A 18 4.11 -9.19 -3.88
C GLY A 18 3.23 -8.43 -4.87
N VAL A 19 2.12 -7.90 -4.36
CA VAL A 19 1.08 -7.21 -5.12
C VAL A 19 0.58 -5.99 -4.34
N CYS A 20 -0.04 -5.04 -5.01
CA CYS A 20 -0.75 -3.93 -4.37
C CYS A 20 -2.18 -3.80 -4.95
N PRO A 21 -3.13 -3.20 -4.22
CA PRO A 21 -4.51 -3.10 -4.66
C PRO A 21 -4.70 -2.20 -5.90
N ASP A 22 -3.69 -1.41 -6.28
CA ASP A 22 -3.69 -0.63 -7.53
C ASP A 22 -3.87 -1.54 -8.77
N GLN A 23 -3.38 -2.79 -8.70
CA GLN A 23 -3.59 -3.83 -9.72
C GLN A 23 -5.05 -4.32 -9.81
N TRP A 24 -5.86 -4.02 -8.79
CA TRP A 24 -7.32 -4.23 -8.73
C TRP A 24 -8.10 -2.94 -9.01
N GLY A 25 -7.44 -1.88 -9.48
CA GLY A 25 -8.05 -0.60 -9.83
C GLY A 25 -8.31 0.33 -8.65
N VAL A 26 -7.53 0.20 -7.57
CA VAL A 26 -7.68 1.00 -6.35
C VAL A 26 -6.62 2.10 -6.29
N TRP A 27 -7.05 3.35 -6.42
CA TRP A 27 -6.19 4.53 -6.44
C TRP A 27 -6.34 5.42 -5.20
N PHE A 28 -7.52 5.41 -4.57
CA PHE A 28 -7.91 6.30 -3.47
C PHE A 28 -8.28 5.52 -2.20
N PRO A 29 -8.17 6.14 -1.00
CA PRO A 29 -8.61 5.53 0.25
C PRO A 29 -10.10 5.16 0.26
N ASP A 30 -10.95 6.02 -0.31
CA ASP A 30 -12.40 5.81 -0.40
C ASP A 30 -12.92 6.41 -1.71
N ASP A 31 -13.54 5.58 -2.55
CA ASP A 31 -14.26 5.98 -3.74
C ASP A 31 -15.31 4.91 -4.09
N SER A 32 -16.57 5.32 -4.19
CA SER A 32 -17.72 4.47 -4.57
C SER A 32 -17.57 3.71 -5.90
N LYS A 33 -16.67 4.13 -6.79
CA LYS A 33 -16.40 3.49 -8.07
C LYS A 33 -15.30 2.42 -7.98
N GLN A 34 -14.56 2.37 -6.88
CA GLN A 34 -13.51 1.39 -6.66
C GLN A 34 -14.09 0.10 -6.11
N MET A 35 -13.28 -0.95 -6.19
CA MET A 35 -13.61 -2.22 -5.58
C MET A 35 -13.74 -2.09 -4.07
N GLU A 36 -14.62 -2.89 -3.47
CA GLU A 36 -14.71 -2.96 -2.02
C GLU A 36 -13.42 -3.60 -1.43
N PRO A 37 -12.87 -3.06 -0.32
CA PRO A 37 -11.63 -3.52 0.29
C PRO A 37 -11.53 -5.03 0.54
N ARG A 38 -12.52 -5.64 1.21
CA ARG A 38 -12.51 -7.07 1.50
C ARG A 38 -12.54 -7.92 0.24
N ARG A 39 -13.25 -7.48 -0.80
CA ARG A 39 -13.23 -8.15 -2.11
C ARG A 39 -11.84 -8.12 -2.72
N ALA A 40 -11.18 -6.97 -2.78
CA ALA A 40 -9.82 -6.87 -3.33
C ALA A 40 -8.82 -7.74 -2.55
N TRP A 41 -8.88 -7.71 -1.21
CA TRP A 41 -8.02 -8.53 -0.35
C TRP A 41 -8.17 -10.02 -0.65
N ARG A 42 -9.42 -10.51 -0.68
CA ARG A 42 -9.72 -11.91 -0.97
C ARG A 42 -9.25 -12.31 -2.36
N GLU A 43 -9.53 -11.49 -3.38
CA GLU A 43 -9.11 -11.80 -4.76
C GLU A 43 -7.57 -11.83 -4.92
N MET A 44 -6.83 -10.95 -4.23
CA MET A 44 -5.37 -11.01 -4.20
C MET A 44 -4.86 -12.31 -3.57
N ALA A 45 -5.46 -12.74 -2.46
CA ALA A 45 -5.11 -14.01 -1.81
C ALA A 45 -5.48 -15.23 -2.69
N GLU A 46 -6.66 -15.22 -3.30
CA GLU A 46 -7.13 -16.26 -4.24
C GLU A 46 -6.23 -16.37 -5.48
N ALA A 47 -5.69 -15.25 -5.96
CA ALA A 47 -4.68 -15.21 -7.04
C ALA A 47 -3.32 -15.79 -6.63
N GLY A 48 -3.11 -16.09 -5.35
CA GLY A 48 -1.92 -16.77 -4.82
C GLY A 48 -0.87 -15.84 -4.22
N PHE A 49 -1.17 -14.56 -4.01
CA PHE A 49 -0.24 -13.64 -3.36
C PHE A 49 -0.25 -13.81 -1.83
N GLU A 50 0.95 -13.93 -1.25
CA GLU A 50 1.17 -14.02 0.20
C GLU A 50 1.81 -12.75 0.78
N VAL A 51 2.14 -11.80 -0.08
CA VAL A 51 2.86 -10.57 0.26
C VAL A 51 2.18 -9.41 -0.44
N ILE A 52 1.78 -8.40 0.33
CA ILE A 52 1.09 -7.23 -0.21
C ILE A 52 1.65 -5.92 0.33
N GLU A 53 1.48 -4.87 -0.46
CA GLU A 53 1.41 -3.50 0.01
C GLU A 53 -0.07 -3.10 0.12
N THR A 54 -0.44 -2.29 1.10
CA THR A 54 -1.85 -1.91 1.33
C THR A 54 -2.39 -0.86 0.37
N GLY A 55 -1.54 -0.26 -0.48
CA GLY A 55 -1.93 0.88 -1.30
C GLY A 55 -2.32 2.11 -0.47
N PRO A 56 -3.27 2.93 -0.94
CA PRO A 56 -3.60 4.21 -0.32
C PRO A 56 -4.09 4.02 1.13
N TYR A 57 -3.44 4.71 2.07
CA TYR A 57 -3.79 4.62 3.49
C TYR A 57 -5.26 4.97 3.75
N GLY A 58 -6.00 4.04 4.35
CA GLY A 58 -7.45 4.15 4.59
C GLY A 58 -8.32 3.27 3.69
N TYR A 59 -7.77 2.71 2.59
CA TYR A 59 -8.51 1.72 1.78
C TYR A 59 -8.65 0.38 2.51
N PHE A 60 -7.55 -0.13 3.06
CA PHE A 60 -7.59 -1.22 4.05
C PHE A 60 -7.66 -0.66 5.48
N PRO A 61 -7.97 -1.50 6.48
CA PRO A 61 -8.08 -1.06 7.86
C PRO A 61 -6.83 -0.32 8.34
N THR A 62 -7.05 0.78 9.05
CA THR A 62 -5.99 1.57 9.70
C THR A 62 -5.75 1.15 11.15
N ASP A 63 -6.69 0.40 11.73
CA ASP A 63 -6.50 -0.28 13.01
C ASP A 63 -5.60 -1.51 12.82
N PRO A 64 -4.42 -1.58 13.47
CA PRO A 64 -3.50 -2.69 13.33
C PRO A 64 -4.09 -4.05 13.72
N GLU A 65 -4.97 -4.09 14.74
CA GLU A 65 -5.56 -5.35 15.17
C GLU A 65 -6.50 -5.90 14.11
N GLU A 66 -7.31 -5.05 13.50
CA GLU A 66 -8.18 -5.42 12.40
C GLU A 66 -7.38 -5.80 11.15
N LEU A 67 -6.34 -5.04 10.80
CA LEU A 67 -5.45 -5.38 9.68
C LEU A 67 -4.77 -6.74 9.89
N GLN A 68 -4.30 -7.04 11.10
CA GLN A 68 -3.70 -8.33 11.43
C GLN A 68 -4.71 -9.49 11.29
N LYS A 69 -5.97 -9.29 11.66
CA LYS A 69 -7.01 -10.32 11.44
C LYS A 69 -7.17 -10.65 9.95
N TRP A 70 -7.10 -9.65 9.07
CA TRP A 70 -7.20 -9.87 7.62
C TRP A 70 -5.97 -10.62 7.09
N CYS A 71 -4.78 -10.30 7.60
CA CYS A 71 -3.53 -11.03 7.34
C CYS A 71 -3.67 -12.50 7.74
N ASP A 72 -4.11 -12.77 8.97
CA ASP A 72 -4.23 -14.12 9.53
C ASP A 72 -5.29 -14.96 8.81
N GLU A 73 -6.41 -14.35 8.43
CA GLU A 73 -7.52 -15.03 7.73
C GLU A 73 -7.09 -15.64 6.39
N TYR A 74 -6.21 -14.96 5.65
CA TYR A 74 -5.78 -15.37 4.31
C TYR A 74 -4.31 -15.80 4.22
N GLY A 75 -3.56 -15.79 5.33
CA GLY A 75 -2.14 -16.10 5.35
C GLY A 75 -1.28 -15.11 4.56
N VAL A 76 -1.67 -13.84 4.56
CA VAL A 76 -1.02 -12.75 3.82
C VAL A 76 -0.16 -11.93 4.78
N ARG A 77 1.00 -11.45 4.31
CA ARG A 77 1.82 -10.47 5.02
C ARG A 77 1.79 -9.11 4.34
N VAL A 78 1.66 -8.07 5.14
CA VAL A 78 1.84 -6.68 4.70
C VAL A 78 3.32 -6.31 4.80
N VAL A 79 3.87 -5.70 3.75
CA VAL A 79 5.27 -5.24 3.73
C VAL A 79 5.41 -3.72 3.62
N ALA A 80 4.36 -3.04 3.18
CA ALA A 80 4.35 -1.59 3.02
C ALA A 80 2.94 -1.00 3.01
N GLY A 81 2.85 0.28 3.37
CA GLY A 81 1.72 1.14 3.04
C GLY A 81 2.16 2.31 2.16
N THR A 82 1.19 2.98 1.52
CA THR A 82 1.47 4.07 0.58
C THR A 82 0.94 5.42 1.07
N GLY A 83 1.81 6.43 1.00
CA GLY A 83 1.51 7.80 1.40
C GLY A 83 1.93 8.82 0.35
N TRP A 84 1.09 9.83 0.13
CA TRP A 84 1.45 11.02 -0.63
C TRP A 84 2.11 12.04 0.28
N GLY A 85 3.23 12.61 -0.19
CA GLY A 85 4.01 13.52 0.65
C GLY A 85 4.87 14.48 -0.16
N VAL A 86 4.99 15.72 0.32
CA VAL A 86 5.84 16.75 -0.27
C VAL A 86 7.17 16.76 0.49
N LEU A 87 8.16 16.02 0.01
CA LEU A 87 9.50 16.01 0.62
C LEU A 87 10.43 17.09 0.05
N HIS A 88 10.09 17.69 -1.10
CA HIS A 88 10.92 18.68 -1.79
C HIS A 88 10.68 20.14 -1.34
N LYS A 89 9.77 20.38 -0.38
CA LYS A 89 9.48 21.70 0.19
C LYS A 89 9.50 21.62 1.71
N GLN A 90 10.36 22.41 2.33
CA GLN A 90 10.58 22.37 3.77
C GLN A 90 9.32 22.74 4.56
N GLU A 91 8.54 23.69 4.06
CA GLU A 91 7.28 24.13 4.67
C GLU A 91 6.20 23.03 4.74
N ALA A 92 6.35 21.94 3.97
CA ALA A 92 5.41 20.83 3.94
C ALA A 92 5.89 19.58 4.70
N TRP A 93 7.07 19.64 5.32
CA TRP A 93 7.66 18.49 6.01
C TRP A 93 6.84 18.03 7.21
N GLU A 94 6.36 18.94 8.04
CA GLU A 94 5.58 18.58 9.23
C GLU A 94 4.31 17.80 8.87
N THR A 95 3.55 18.28 7.88
CA THR A 95 2.35 17.61 7.38
C THR A 95 2.67 16.25 6.74
N THR A 96 3.77 16.17 5.98
CA THR A 96 4.20 14.90 5.38
C THR A 96 4.61 13.91 6.46
N LEU A 97 5.36 14.36 7.47
CA LEU A 97 5.84 13.54 8.57
C LEU A 97 4.68 13.02 9.42
N GLU A 98 3.68 13.84 9.73
CA GLU A 98 2.47 13.44 10.44
C GLU A 98 1.76 12.29 9.70
N SER A 99 1.52 12.47 8.40
CA SER A 99 0.87 11.45 7.56
C SER A 99 1.69 10.16 7.49
N PHE A 100 3.01 10.29 7.32
CA PHE A 100 3.91 9.14 7.18
C PHE A 100 4.07 8.39 8.50
N ARG A 101 4.01 9.07 9.65
CA ARG A 101 4.00 8.43 10.97
C ARG A 101 2.74 7.61 11.18
N ALA A 102 1.57 8.12 10.86
CA ALA A 102 0.33 7.36 10.98
C ALA A 102 0.37 6.07 10.14
N ILE A 103 0.86 6.16 8.89
CA ILE A 103 1.08 4.99 8.03
C ILE A 103 2.08 4.03 8.69
N ALA A 104 3.26 4.54 9.07
CA ALA A 104 4.34 3.74 9.66
C ALA A 104 3.88 2.98 10.90
N GLU A 105 3.16 3.64 11.82
CA GLU A 105 2.70 3.06 13.08
C GLU A 105 1.73 1.91 12.84
N THR A 106 0.73 2.08 11.95
CA THR A 106 -0.19 1.01 11.59
C THR A 106 0.54 -0.20 10.99
N HIS A 107 1.44 0.06 10.04
CA HIS A 107 2.08 -0.99 9.24
C HIS A 107 3.18 -1.71 10.02
N ALA A 108 3.97 -1.00 10.81
CA ALA A 108 4.99 -1.59 11.67
C ALA A 108 4.37 -2.54 12.71
N ALA A 109 3.18 -2.22 13.22
CA ALA A 109 2.46 -3.07 14.17
C ALA A 109 2.06 -4.43 13.59
N VAL A 110 1.93 -4.56 12.26
CA VAL A 110 1.69 -5.84 11.56
C VAL A 110 2.95 -6.42 10.91
N GLY A 111 4.13 -5.89 11.25
CA GLY A 111 5.43 -6.40 10.82
C GLY A 111 5.93 -5.89 9.46
N ALA A 112 5.32 -4.83 8.90
CA ALA A 112 5.82 -4.20 7.69
C ALA A 112 7.07 -3.35 7.96
N GLU A 113 7.98 -3.28 6.98
CA GLU A 113 9.27 -2.58 7.13
C GLU A 113 9.43 -1.38 6.18
N TYR A 114 8.52 -1.20 5.23
CA TYR A 114 8.66 -0.21 4.18
C TYR A 114 7.47 0.77 4.12
N ILE A 115 7.72 1.93 3.53
CA ILE A 115 6.71 2.90 3.15
C ILE A 115 6.98 3.28 1.71
N VAL A 116 5.94 3.23 0.88
CA VAL A 116 6.00 3.74 -0.48
C VAL A 116 5.65 5.23 -0.45
N HIS A 117 6.64 6.06 -0.77
CA HIS A 117 6.45 7.50 -0.93
C HIS A 117 6.01 7.80 -2.35
N LEU A 118 4.83 8.42 -2.48
CA LEU A 118 4.40 9.03 -3.72
C LEU A 118 4.60 10.55 -3.64
N PRO A 119 5.40 11.16 -4.51
CA PRO A 119 5.41 12.61 -4.63
C PRO A 119 4.03 13.07 -5.10
N PRO A 120 3.61 14.30 -4.74
CA PRO A 120 2.41 14.88 -5.34
C PRO A 120 2.53 14.81 -6.86
N ALA A 121 1.45 14.38 -7.52
CA ALA A 121 1.38 14.48 -8.96
C ALA A 121 1.65 15.94 -9.37
N LEU A 122 2.36 16.13 -10.48
CA LEU A 122 2.42 17.45 -11.12
C LEU A 122 0.98 17.96 -11.24
N PRO A 123 0.69 19.22 -10.83
CA PRO A 123 -0.64 19.77 -11.02
C PRO A 123 -1.05 19.55 -12.47
N ARG A 124 -2.28 19.06 -12.68
CA ARG A 124 -2.77 18.89 -14.06
C ARG A 124 -2.76 20.27 -14.69
N ARG A 125 -2.60 20.37 -16.02
CA ARG A 125 -2.66 21.68 -16.71
C ARG A 125 -3.88 22.53 -16.29
N GLN A 126 -5.00 21.87 -15.99
CA GLN A 126 -6.23 22.51 -15.52
C GLN A 126 -6.10 23.13 -14.12
N ASP A 127 -5.30 22.53 -13.24
CA ASP A 127 -5.05 23.02 -11.88
C ASP A 127 -4.07 24.21 -11.86
N LEU A 128 -3.44 24.53 -13.00
CA LEU A 128 -2.55 25.68 -13.20
C LEU A 128 -3.26 26.91 -13.80
N GLY A 129 -4.59 26.85 -14.01
CA GLY A 129 -5.35 27.96 -14.60
C GLY A 129 -4.95 28.28 -16.05
N VAL A 130 -4.29 27.34 -16.75
CA VAL A 130 -3.94 27.49 -18.17
C VAL A 130 -5.08 26.89 -18.98
N ASP A 131 -6.05 27.74 -19.32
CA ASP A 131 -7.17 27.39 -20.19
C ASP A 131 -6.69 27.18 -21.64
N ARG A 132 -7.41 26.38 -22.43
CA ARG A 132 -7.03 26.03 -23.81
C ARG A 132 -7.09 27.20 -24.78
#